data_AF-R4G1I9-F1
#
_entry.id   AF-R4G1I9-F1
#
_cell.length_a   1.000
_cell.length_b   1.000
_cell.length_c   1.000
_cell.angle_alpha   90.00
_cell.angle_beta   90.00
_cell.angle_gamma   90.00
#
_symmetry.space_group_name_H-M   'P 1'
#
loop_
_entity.id
_entity.type
_entity.pdbx_description
1 polymer ?
#
loop_
_entity_poly.entity_id
_entity_poly.type
_entity_poly.pdbx_seq_one_letter_code
_entity_poly.pdbx_strand_id
1 'polypeptide(L)'
;MNRMLTVQQAVFTMESLMGKIQQQNQFIHQLIQENEQLRQKNKHLSKENERLRGRIQELEARTKKNSSNSHLPPSSDRFARPRSSREPSGKKPGGQEGHRGTTLRQVEHPHHRVNMCQGCGASLCEVQPFKVDVRQVFDLPPVTIKVTQHDREVKSCPHCQCVQQAPFPPHVTNHVQYGPRLTALAVYLHHVQLIPYKRVGDMIEALYQHSISTGTLANMVKRGHEALEPNMDIIEEALLDSNILHVDETSLRIEGKRAWVHVACTSKYTYLAPHAFPWKESDR
;
A
#
# COMPACT_ATOMS: atom_id res chain seq x y z
N MET A 1 33.56 -38.03 -95.43
CA MET A 1 33.83 -37.96 -93.98
C MET A 1 33.43 -36.64 -93.29
N ASN A 2 32.93 -35.60 -93.98
CA ASN A 2 32.60 -34.30 -93.35
C ASN A 2 31.17 -34.13 -92.80
N ARG A 3 30.22 -35.04 -93.07
CA ARG A 3 28.82 -34.92 -92.58
C ARG A 3 28.60 -35.51 -91.18
N MET A 4 29.49 -36.37 -90.69
CA MET A 4 29.33 -37.06 -89.40
C MET A 4 29.73 -36.19 -88.21
N LEU A 5 30.75 -35.34 -88.37
CA LEU A 5 31.21 -34.40 -87.32
C LEU A 5 30.18 -33.31 -86.99
N THR A 6 29.42 -32.82 -87.99
CA THR A 6 28.38 -31.80 -87.78
C THR A 6 27.17 -32.32 -87.00
N VAL A 7 26.86 -33.62 -87.11
CA VAL A 7 25.72 -34.23 -86.39
C VAL A 7 26.06 -34.42 -84.91
N GLN A 8 27.30 -34.86 -84.59
CA GLN A 8 27.72 -35.02 -83.19
C GLN A 8 27.80 -33.69 -82.43
N GLN A 9 28.27 -32.62 -83.08
CA GLN A 9 28.25 -31.27 -82.48
C GLN A 9 26.82 -30.78 -82.23
N ALA A 10 25.89 -31.02 -83.15
CA ALA A 10 24.49 -30.66 -82.98
C ALA A 10 23.84 -31.42 -81.80
N VAL A 11 24.11 -32.73 -81.67
CA VAL A 11 23.61 -33.55 -80.55
C VAL A 11 24.12 -33.04 -79.20
N PHE A 12 25.41 -32.72 -79.08
CA PHE A 12 25.98 -32.18 -77.84
C PHE A 12 25.37 -30.82 -77.44
N THR A 13 25.14 -29.93 -78.42
CA THR A 13 24.45 -28.65 -78.15
C THR A 13 22.99 -28.83 -77.76
N MET A 14 22.29 -29.82 -78.34
CA MET A 14 20.93 -30.17 -77.95
C MET A 14 20.86 -30.74 -76.53
N GLU A 15 21.78 -31.64 -76.16
CA GLU A 15 21.87 -32.18 -74.81
C GLU A 15 22.14 -31.08 -73.77
N SER A 16 23.03 -30.14 -74.09
CA SER A 16 23.30 -28.97 -73.23
C SER A 16 22.07 -28.05 -73.07
N LEU A 17 21.34 -27.78 -74.17
CA LEU A 17 20.12 -27.00 -74.14
C LEU A 17 19.01 -27.72 -73.36
N MET A 18 18.86 -29.03 -73.54
CA MET A 18 17.91 -29.86 -72.77
C MET A 18 18.22 -29.81 -71.27
N GLY A 19 19.50 -29.88 -70.88
CA GLY A 19 19.91 -29.74 -69.48
C GLY A 19 19.55 -28.37 -68.90
N LYS A 20 19.76 -27.28 -69.66
CA LYS A 20 19.34 -25.93 -69.24
C LYS A 20 17.83 -25.80 -69.11
N ILE A 21 17.06 -26.39 -70.03
CA ILE A 21 15.59 -26.40 -69.97
C ILE A 21 15.10 -27.18 -68.75
N GLN A 22 15.70 -28.34 -68.45
CA GLN A 22 15.37 -29.11 -67.24
C GLN A 22 15.67 -28.33 -65.95
N GLN A 23 16.82 -27.65 -65.90
CA GLN A 23 17.18 -26.81 -64.75
C GLN A 23 16.22 -25.62 -64.59
N GLN A 24 15.85 -24.97 -65.70
CA GLN A 24 14.85 -23.88 -65.68
C GLN A 24 13.48 -24.38 -65.21
N ASN A 25 13.04 -25.56 -65.65
CA ASN A 25 11.78 -26.15 -65.20
C ASN A 25 11.79 -26.47 -63.70
N GLN A 26 12.90 -26.97 -63.16
CA GLN A 26 13.06 -27.18 -61.72
C GLN A 26 12.96 -25.86 -60.94
N PHE A 27 13.61 -24.80 -61.43
CA PHE A 27 13.55 -23.48 -60.80
C PHE A 27 12.14 -22.86 -60.85
N ILE A 28 11.43 -23.02 -61.97
CA ILE A 28 10.03 -22.58 -62.11
C ILE A 28 9.14 -23.31 -61.09
N HIS A 29 9.30 -24.62 -60.92
CA HIS A 29 8.54 -25.38 -59.92
C HIS A 29 8.81 -24.89 -58.49
N GLN A 30 10.08 -24.59 -58.16
CA GLN A 30 10.43 -24.04 -56.85
C GLN A 30 9.79 -22.67 -56.61
N LEU A 31 9.82 -21.77 -57.61
CA LEU A 31 9.19 -20.45 -57.52
C LEU A 31 7.66 -20.52 -57.40
N ILE A 32 7.03 -21.49 -58.05
CA ILE A 32 5.58 -21.74 -57.93
C ILE A 32 5.25 -22.16 -56.49
N GLN A 33 6.02 -23.11 -55.94
CA GLN A 33 5.82 -23.58 -54.57
C GLN A 33 6.00 -22.46 -53.55
N GLU A 34 7.03 -21.62 -53.72
CA GLU A 34 7.25 -20.46 -52.84
C GLU A 34 6.11 -19.43 -52.95
N ASN A 35 5.62 -19.16 -54.17
CA ASN A 35 4.46 -18.28 -54.37
C ASN A 35 3.20 -18.78 -53.67
N GLU A 36 2.94 -20.09 -53.74
CA GLU A 36 1.79 -20.69 -53.07
C GLU A 36 1.90 -20.53 -51.54
N GLN A 37 3.08 -20.78 -50.97
CA GLN A 37 3.33 -20.58 -49.55
C GLN A 37 3.14 -19.12 -49.12
N LEU A 38 3.65 -18.15 -49.90
CA LEU A 38 3.47 -16.73 -49.62
C LEU A 38 2.00 -16.30 -49.71
N ARG A 39 1.26 -16.82 -50.69
CA ARG A 39 -0.18 -16.56 -50.82
C ARG A 39 -0.97 -17.11 -49.64
N GLN A 40 -0.63 -18.30 -49.15
CA GLN A 40 -1.25 -18.88 -47.95
C GLN A 40 -0.97 -18.04 -46.70
N LYS A 41 0.28 -17.62 -46.49
CA LYS A 41 0.67 -16.75 -45.36
C LYS A 41 -0.06 -15.40 -45.40
N ASN A 42 -0.15 -14.76 -46.57
CA ASN A 42 -0.88 -13.50 -46.72
C ASN A 42 -2.38 -13.65 -46.40
N LYS A 43 -3.00 -14.74 -46.83
CA LYS A 43 -4.40 -15.02 -46.51
C LYS A 43 -4.62 -15.20 -45.00
N HIS A 44 -3.68 -15.85 -44.31
CA HIS A 44 -3.75 -16.02 -42.86
C HIS A 44 -3.61 -14.69 -42.11
N LEU A 45 -2.56 -13.91 -42.43
CA LEU A 45 -2.30 -12.61 -41.80
C LEU A 45 -3.42 -11.59 -42.04
N SER A 46 -4.05 -11.63 -43.22
CA SER A 46 -5.20 -10.76 -43.52
C SER A 46 -6.39 -11.06 -42.61
N LYS A 47 -6.72 -12.35 -42.39
CA LYS A 47 -7.81 -12.76 -41.49
C LYS A 47 -7.53 -12.37 -40.04
N GLU A 48 -6.29 -12.52 -39.60
CA GLU A 48 -5.92 -12.15 -38.23
C GLU A 48 -6.00 -10.63 -38.02
N ASN A 49 -5.54 -9.84 -38.99
CA ASN A 49 -5.68 -8.38 -38.96
C ASN A 49 -7.14 -7.94 -38.87
N GLU A 50 -8.03 -8.57 -39.65
CA GLU A 50 -9.45 -8.27 -39.62
C GLU A 50 -10.06 -8.56 -38.23
N ARG A 51 -9.72 -9.71 -37.65
CA ARG A 51 -10.14 -10.08 -36.28
C ARG A 51 -9.63 -9.09 -35.24
N LEU A 52 -8.35 -8.71 -35.31
CA LEU A 52 -7.74 -7.77 -34.37
C LEU A 52 -8.37 -6.37 -34.48
N ARG A 53 -8.60 -5.89 -35.72
CA ARG A 53 -9.28 -4.61 -35.97
C ARG A 53 -10.70 -4.59 -35.40
N GLY A 54 -11.47 -5.66 -35.59
CA GLY A 54 -12.81 -5.78 -34.99
C GLY A 54 -12.78 -5.70 -33.46
N ARG A 55 -11.81 -6.37 -32.83
CA ARG A 55 -11.66 -6.35 -31.36
C ARG A 55 -11.23 -4.98 -30.84
N ILE A 56 -10.33 -4.28 -31.56
CA ILE A 56 -9.95 -2.90 -31.24
C ILE A 56 -11.18 -1.99 -31.33
N GLN A 57 -11.97 -2.09 -32.41
CA GLN A 57 -13.17 -1.28 -32.58
C GLN A 57 -14.21 -1.53 -31.47
N GLU A 58 -14.42 -2.77 -31.05
CA GLU A 58 -15.31 -3.11 -29.94
C GLU A 58 -14.83 -2.52 -28.60
N LEU A 59 -13.52 -2.61 -28.31
CA LEU A 59 -12.93 -2.05 -27.10
C LEU A 59 -12.96 -0.52 -27.09
N GLU A 60 -12.70 0.12 -28.22
CA GLU A 60 -12.83 1.58 -28.38
C GLU A 60 -14.29 2.04 -28.23
N ALA A 61 -15.25 1.30 -28.78
CA ALA A 61 -16.67 1.62 -28.62
C ALA A 61 -17.13 1.48 -27.16
N ARG A 62 -16.56 0.54 -26.40
CA ARG A 62 -16.83 0.41 -24.95
C ARG A 62 -16.24 1.55 -24.13
N THR A 63 -15.07 2.06 -24.52
CA THR A 63 -14.38 3.15 -23.80
C THR A 63 -14.89 4.54 -24.16
N LYS A 64 -15.50 4.74 -25.34
CA LYS A 64 -16.12 6.01 -25.76
C LYS A 64 -17.51 6.30 -25.18
N LYS A 65 -18.10 5.39 -24.39
CA LYS A 65 -19.37 5.63 -23.69
C LYS A 65 -19.09 6.34 -22.36
N ASN A 66 -19.64 7.54 -22.20
CA ASN A 66 -19.61 8.31 -20.96
C ASN A 66 -21.01 8.87 -20.65
N SER A 67 -21.19 9.39 -19.43
CA SER A 67 -22.46 9.98 -18.96
C SER A 67 -23.00 11.13 -19.83
N SER A 68 -22.17 11.72 -20.71
CA SER A 68 -22.57 12.80 -21.61
C SER A 68 -23.19 12.33 -22.93
N ASN A 69 -23.00 11.07 -23.35
CA ASN A 69 -23.51 10.57 -24.66
C ASN A 69 -24.37 9.32 -24.58
N SER A 70 -24.51 8.75 -23.38
CA SER A 70 -25.31 7.57 -23.11
C SER A 70 -25.99 7.85 -21.79
N HIS A 71 -27.31 7.70 -21.69
CA HIS A 71 -28.15 7.97 -20.51
C HIS A 71 -27.78 7.13 -19.27
N LEU A 72 -26.51 7.19 -18.86
CA LEU A 72 -25.90 6.57 -17.71
C LEU A 72 -25.70 7.67 -16.67
N PRO A 73 -25.99 7.40 -15.38
CA PRO A 73 -25.79 8.39 -14.33
C PRO A 73 -24.29 8.74 -14.20
N PRO A 74 -23.93 9.98 -13.82
CA PRO A 74 -22.55 10.43 -13.66
C PRO A 74 -21.71 9.54 -12.73
N SER A 75 -22.37 8.89 -11.76
CA SER A 75 -21.76 7.93 -10.83
C SER A 75 -21.24 6.64 -11.48
N SER A 76 -21.55 6.40 -12.76
CA SER A 76 -21.13 5.22 -13.53
C SER A 76 -19.86 5.45 -14.36
N ASP A 77 -19.34 6.69 -14.39
CA ASP A 77 -18.08 7.04 -15.06
C ASP A 77 -16.89 6.51 -14.23
N ARG A 78 -16.43 5.31 -14.57
CA ARG A 78 -15.45 4.56 -13.77
C ARG A 78 -14.08 5.23 -13.65
N PHE A 79 -13.74 6.27 -14.41
CA PHE A 79 -12.42 6.90 -14.38
C PHE A 79 -12.40 8.38 -14.81
N ALA A 80 -13.46 9.15 -14.56
CA ALA A 80 -13.40 10.59 -14.77
C ALA A 80 -12.53 11.23 -13.67
N ARG A 81 -11.36 11.76 -14.04
CA ARG A 81 -10.60 12.62 -13.12
C ARG A 81 -11.46 13.85 -12.82
N PRO A 82 -11.84 14.12 -11.56
CA PRO A 82 -12.57 15.34 -11.25
C PRO A 82 -11.71 16.53 -11.70
N ARG A 83 -12.25 17.37 -12.59
CA ARG A 83 -11.62 18.65 -12.90
C ARG A 83 -11.66 19.47 -11.61
N SER A 84 -10.49 19.88 -11.13
CA SER A 84 -10.37 20.75 -9.98
C SER A 84 -11.22 22.00 -10.20
N SER A 85 -12.27 22.19 -9.40
CA SER A 85 -13.04 23.43 -9.34
C SER A 85 -12.30 24.53 -8.57
N ARG A 86 -11.12 24.25 -8.03
CA ARG A 86 -10.31 25.27 -7.34
C ARG A 86 -9.76 26.25 -8.35
N GLU A 87 -10.06 27.52 -8.10
CA GLU A 87 -9.38 28.63 -8.77
C GLU A 87 -7.89 28.62 -8.40
N PRO A 88 -7.00 28.98 -9.35
CA PRO A 88 -5.59 29.12 -9.05
C PRO A 88 -5.38 30.16 -7.95
N SER A 89 -4.84 29.75 -6.81
CA SER A 89 -4.74 30.65 -5.64
C SER A 89 -3.86 31.88 -5.83
N GLY A 90 -3.07 31.95 -6.93
CA GLY A 90 -2.10 33.02 -7.18
C GLY A 90 -0.95 33.11 -6.18
N LYS A 91 -0.94 32.28 -5.13
CA LYS A 91 0.06 32.30 -4.07
C LYS A 91 1.39 31.72 -4.57
N LYS A 92 2.49 32.38 -4.21
CA LYS A 92 3.84 31.88 -4.49
C LYS A 92 4.05 30.51 -3.80
N PRO A 93 4.78 29.57 -4.41
CA PRO A 93 5.18 28.33 -3.75
C PRO A 93 5.99 28.65 -2.48
N GLY A 94 5.53 28.17 -1.32
CA GLY A 94 6.20 28.39 -0.03
C GLY A 94 5.23 28.58 1.12
N GLY A 95 5.77 28.75 2.33
CA GLY A 95 4.97 29.13 3.51
C GLY A 95 4.26 30.45 3.25
N GLN A 96 2.97 30.52 3.56
CA GLN A 96 2.20 31.77 3.39
C GLN A 96 2.75 32.84 4.34
N GLU A 97 2.64 34.12 3.96
CA GLU A 97 3.02 35.23 4.84
C GLU A 97 2.27 35.11 6.18
N GLY A 98 3.02 35.12 7.29
CA GLY A 98 2.49 34.91 8.64
C GLY A 98 2.55 33.47 9.18
N HIS A 99 2.94 32.47 8.38
CA HIS A 99 3.17 31.13 8.91
C HIS A 99 4.39 31.11 9.83
N ARG A 100 4.19 30.77 11.11
CA ARG A 100 5.32 30.50 12.04
C ARG A 100 6.06 29.27 11.55
N GLY A 101 7.31 29.44 11.13
CA GLY A 101 8.21 28.33 10.84
C GLY A 101 8.56 27.56 12.11
N THR A 102 8.49 26.24 12.04
CA THR A 102 8.89 25.34 13.15
C THR A 102 10.26 24.75 12.83
N THR A 103 11.30 25.57 12.93
CA THR A 103 12.69 25.10 12.74
C THR A 103 13.06 24.16 13.89
N LEU A 104 13.64 22.98 13.58
CA LEU A 104 14.18 22.06 14.58
C LEU A 104 15.29 22.76 15.36
N ARG A 105 15.14 22.87 16.68
CA ARG A 105 16.08 23.57 17.56
C ARG A 105 16.98 22.59 18.28
N GLN A 106 18.21 23.01 18.54
CA GLN A 106 19.10 22.27 19.43
C GLN A 106 18.51 22.22 20.86
N VAL A 107 18.72 21.10 21.54
CA VAL A 107 18.34 20.83 22.93
C VAL A 107 19.59 20.79 23.83
N GLU A 108 19.44 20.83 25.14
CA GLU A 108 20.56 20.98 26.07
C GLU A 108 21.26 19.65 26.43
N HIS A 109 22.03 19.01 25.53
CA HIS A 109 22.78 17.73 25.76
C HIS A 109 23.82 17.43 24.63
N PRO A 110 24.69 16.39 24.74
CA PRO A 110 25.86 16.19 25.60
C PRO A 110 27.20 16.62 24.95
N HIS A 111 28.30 16.65 25.73
CA HIS A 111 29.64 17.09 25.28
C HIS A 111 30.60 15.90 25.06
N HIS A 112 31.25 15.86 23.90
CA HIS A 112 32.38 14.96 23.64
C HIS A 112 33.69 15.65 24.03
N ARG A 113 34.58 14.97 24.77
CA ARG A 113 35.87 15.50 25.23
C ARG A 113 37.03 14.89 24.45
N VAL A 114 38.05 15.71 24.18
CA VAL A 114 39.34 15.24 23.67
C VAL A 114 40.27 15.05 24.86
N ASN A 115 40.62 13.81 25.18
CA ASN A 115 41.42 13.50 26.37
C ASN A 115 42.89 13.24 26.04
N MET A 116 43.25 13.04 24.76
CA MET A 116 44.60 12.67 24.35
C MET A 116 44.93 13.27 22.99
N CYS A 117 46.15 13.81 22.88
CA CYS A 117 46.70 14.29 21.63
C CYS A 117 47.05 13.11 20.70
N GLN A 118 46.50 13.08 19.49
CA GLN A 118 46.77 12.03 18.50
C GLN A 118 48.19 12.11 17.91
N GLY A 119 48.87 13.26 18.01
CA GLY A 119 50.22 13.44 17.47
C GLY A 119 51.33 12.98 18.41
N CYS A 120 51.24 13.34 19.70
CA CYS A 120 52.30 13.05 20.67
C CYS A 120 51.86 12.19 21.86
N GLY A 121 50.58 11.80 21.94
CA GLY A 121 50.04 10.98 23.04
C GLY A 121 49.86 11.72 24.36
N ALA A 122 50.17 13.02 24.44
CA ALA A 122 50.01 13.80 25.67
C ALA A 122 48.55 13.84 26.14
N SER A 123 48.34 13.82 27.46
CA SER A 123 47.02 13.98 28.07
C SER A 123 46.50 15.41 27.89
N LEU A 124 45.22 15.53 27.56
CA LEU A 124 44.48 16.79 27.39
C LEU A 124 43.33 16.92 28.39
N CYS A 125 43.20 16.00 29.37
CA CYS A 125 42.09 15.97 30.32
C CYS A 125 41.91 17.28 31.12
N GLU A 126 43.01 17.97 31.42
CA GLU A 126 43.03 19.24 32.18
C GLU A 126 43.15 20.48 31.29
N VAL A 127 43.28 20.28 29.97
CA VAL A 127 43.40 21.39 29.01
C VAL A 127 42.01 21.89 28.64
N GLN A 128 41.76 23.19 28.81
CA GLN A 128 40.50 23.80 28.41
C GLN A 128 40.37 23.82 26.88
N PRO A 129 39.18 23.54 26.32
CA PRO A 129 38.98 23.57 24.88
C PRO A 129 39.11 24.99 24.34
N PHE A 130 39.88 25.15 23.26
CA PHE A 130 39.97 26.43 22.54
C PHE A 130 38.66 26.80 21.82
N LYS A 131 37.92 25.79 21.34
CA LYS A 131 36.61 25.93 20.66
C LYS A 131 35.79 24.67 20.89
N VAL A 132 34.46 24.83 20.98
CA VAL A 132 33.50 23.72 20.96
C VAL A 132 32.62 23.88 19.71
N ASP A 133 32.56 22.85 18.86
CA ASP A 133 31.61 22.75 17.74
C ASP A 133 30.46 21.82 18.18
N VAL A 134 29.21 22.24 17.97
CA VAL A 134 28.02 21.54 18.47
C VAL A 134 27.15 21.11 17.30
N ARG A 135 26.91 19.80 17.21
CA ARG A 135 25.99 19.18 16.24
C ARG A 135 25.12 18.18 16.99
N GLN A 136 23.84 18.14 16.66
CA GLN A 136 22.89 17.21 17.27
C GLN A 136 22.20 16.38 16.21
N VAL A 137 22.04 15.10 16.50
CA VAL A 137 21.31 14.15 15.67
C VAL A 137 20.07 13.75 16.45
N PHE A 138 18.90 13.99 15.86
CA PHE A 138 17.63 13.51 16.38
C PHE A 138 17.35 12.18 15.69
N ASP A 139 17.53 11.09 16.43
CA ASP A 139 17.35 9.74 15.92
C ASP A 139 16.35 8.95 16.76
N LEU A 140 15.83 7.87 16.20
CA LEU A 140 14.99 6.93 16.92
C LEU A 140 15.88 6.05 17.81
N PRO A 141 15.52 5.85 19.10
CA PRO A 141 16.23 4.88 19.92
C PRO A 141 16.01 3.47 19.37
N PRO A 142 16.90 2.49 19.70
CA PRO A 142 16.64 1.09 19.40
C PRO A 142 15.28 0.65 19.95
N VAL A 143 14.44 0.08 19.09
CA VAL A 143 13.07 -0.29 19.42
C VAL A 143 12.98 -1.80 19.61
N THR A 144 12.65 -2.26 20.83
CA THR A 144 12.50 -3.68 21.16
C THR A 144 11.30 -3.93 22.07
N ILE A 145 10.74 -5.15 22.01
CA ILE A 145 9.75 -5.59 23.00
C ILE A 145 10.47 -6.02 24.26
N LYS A 146 10.12 -5.38 25.38
CA LYS A 146 10.57 -5.79 26.71
C LYS A 146 9.64 -6.88 27.25
N VAL A 147 10.19 -8.06 27.52
CA VAL A 147 9.49 -9.15 28.22
C VAL A 147 9.79 -9.05 29.71
N THR A 148 8.75 -9.10 30.55
CA THR A 148 8.89 -9.14 32.02
C THR A 148 8.23 -10.41 32.52
N GLN A 149 9.02 -11.28 33.15
CA GLN A 149 8.53 -12.48 33.80
C GLN A 149 8.06 -12.13 35.22
N HIS A 150 6.87 -12.62 35.59
CA HIS A 150 6.33 -12.49 36.94
C HIS A 150 6.24 -13.89 37.53
N ASP A 151 7.05 -14.16 38.55
CA ASP A 151 7.03 -15.42 39.29
C ASP A 151 6.22 -15.25 40.57
N ARG A 152 5.49 -16.28 40.96
CA ARG A 152 4.83 -16.37 42.27
C ARG A 152 5.24 -17.65 42.97
N GLU A 153 5.45 -17.56 44.28
CA GLU A 153 5.62 -18.76 45.09
C GLU A 153 4.26 -19.42 45.36
N VAL A 154 4.25 -20.75 45.34
CA VAL A 154 3.14 -21.58 45.79
C VAL A 154 3.71 -22.57 46.80
N LYS A 155 3.22 -22.54 48.04
CA LYS A 155 3.72 -23.33 49.17
C LYS A 155 2.59 -24.07 49.85
N SER A 156 2.84 -25.29 50.30
CA SER A 156 1.92 -26.00 51.19
C SER A 156 2.31 -25.73 52.64
N CYS A 157 1.33 -25.38 53.49
CA CYS A 157 1.56 -25.19 54.91
C CYS A 157 1.88 -26.54 55.57
N PRO A 158 3.02 -26.70 56.26
CA PRO A 158 3.39 -27.99 56.87
C PRO A 158 2.45 -28.41 58.01
N HIS A 159 1.68 -27.49 58.58
CA HIS A 159 0.79 -27.76 59.72
C HIS A 159 -0.63 -28.17 59.30
N CYS A 160 -1.22 -27.47 58.33
CA CYS A 160 -2.61 -27.69 57.90
C CYS A 160 -2.75 -28.19 56.46
N GLN A 161 -1.64 -28.36 55.73
CA GLN A 161 -1.58 -28.80 54.33
C GLN A 161 -2.32 -27.88 53.33
N CYS A 162 -2.84 -26.73 53.77
CA CYS A 162 -3.43 -25.73 52.89
C CYS A 162 -2.38 -25.12 51.96
N VAL A 163 -2.74 -24.94 50.69
CA VAL A 163 -1.90 -24.30 49.68
C VAL A 163 -2.04 -22.79 49.77
N GLN A 164 -0.90 -22.10 49.90
CA GLN A 164 -0.79 -20.65 49.86
C GLN A 164 -0.06 -20.24 48.59
N GLN A 165 -0.52 -19.16 47.95
CA GLN A 165 0.10 -18.63 46.74
C GLN A 165 0.20 -17.11 46.81
N ALA A 166 1.33 -16.55 46.37
CA ALA A 166 1.44 -15.11 46.22
C ALA A 166 0.56 -14.63 45.06
N PRO A 167 -0.12 -13.47 45.17
CA PRO A 167 -0.92 -12.93 44.08
C PRO A 167 -0.01 -12.38 42.97
N PHE A 168 -0.46 -12.47 41.72
CA PHE A 168 0.15 -11.71 40.62
C PHE A 168 -0.27 -10.24 40.70
N PRO A 169 0.51 -9.31 40.11
CA PRO A 169 0.05 -7.94 39.91
C PRO A 169 -1.29 -7.90 39.14
N PRO A 170 -2.22 -6.97 39.45
CA PRO A 170 -3.57 -6.97 38.89
C PRO A 170 -3.67 -6.95 37.35
N HIS A 171 -2.64 -6.41 36.68
CA HIS A 171 -2.59 -6.34 35.22
C HIS A 171 -2.08 -7.62 34.54
N VAL A 172 -1.55 -8.58 35.31
CA VAL A 172 -1.06 -9.87 34.81
C VAL A 172 -2.17 -10.90 34.99
N THR A 173 -3.01 -11.04 33.97
CA THR A 173 -4.24 -11.84 34.02
C THR A 173 -4.14 -13.15 33.25
N ASN A 174 -3.16 -13.28 32.36
CA ASN A 174 -2.94 -14.48 31.54
C ASN A 174 -1.49 -14.96 31.64
N HIS A 175 -1.26 -16.23 31.30
CA HIS A 175 0.07 -16.84 31.31
C HIS A 175 1.07 -16.12 30.40
N VAL A 176 0.61 -15.69 29.22
CA VAL A 176 1.34 -14.81 28.30
C VAL A 176 0.37 -13.78 27.76
N GLN A 177 0.73 -12.50 27.79
CA GLN A 177 -0.10 -11.42 27.30
C GLN A 177 0.71 -10.25 26.74
N TYR A 178 0.08 -9.48 25.88
CA TYR A 178 0.62 -8.22 25.41
C TYR A 178 0.36 -7.09 26.40
N GLY A 179 1.37 -6.23 26.57
CA GLY A 179 1.26 -5.08 27.47
C GLY A 179 0.36 -3.96 26.94
N PRO A 180 -0.03 -3.01 27.82
CA PRO A 180 -0.93 -1.90 27.46
C PRO A 180 -0.34 -0.96 26.40
N ARG A 181 0.99 -0.72 26.42
CA ARG A 181 1.64 0.18 25.44
C ARG A 181 1.56 -0.35 24.01
N LEU A 182 1.80 -1.65 23.82
CA LEU A 182 1.71 -2.28 22.50
C LEU A 182 0.25 -2.32 22.02
N THR A 183 -0.68 -2.61 22.92
CA THR A 183 -2.12 -2.57 22.64
C THR A 183 -2.55 -1.17 22.19
N ALA A 184 -2.16 -0.12 22.92
CA ALA A 184 -2.47 1.27 22.57
C ALA A 184 -1.88 1.67 21.21
N LEU A 185 -0.64 1.27 20.93
CA LEU A 185 -0.02 1.49 19.62
C LEU A 185 -0.82 0.83 18.49
N ALA A 186 -1.21 -0.43 18.66
CA ALA A 186 -2.00 -1.16 17.67
C ALA A 186 -3.36 -0.47 17.40
N VAL A 187 -4.07 -0.06 18.46
CA VAL A 187 -5.35 0.66 18.36
C VAL A 187 -5.17 1.99 17.65
N TYR A 188 -4.15 2.77 18.00
CA TYR A 188 -3.83 4.05 17.35
C TYR A 188 -3.52 3.89 15.87
N LEU A 189 -2.66 2.93 15.51
CA LEU A 189 -2.30 2.69 14.10
C LEU A 189 -3.52 2.26 13.29
N HIS A 190 -4.42 1.47 13.87
CA HIS A 190 -5.61 1.03 13.17
C HIS A 190 -6.66 2.14 13.01
N HIS A 191 -7.03 2.83 14.09
CA HIS A 191 -8.14 3.79 14.06
C HIS A 191 -7.75 5.21 13.68
N VAL A 192 -6.58 5.68 14.11
CA VAL A 192 -6.14 7.07 13.85
C VAL A 192 -5.36 7.16 12.55
N GLN A 193 -4.46 6.19 12.30
CA GLN A 193 -3.67 6.14 11.07
C GLN A 193 -4.36 5.34 9.95
N LEU A 194 -5.53 4.74 10.22
CA LEU A 194 -6.36 4.01 9.26
C LEU A 194 -5.61 2.86 8.55
N ILE A 195 -4.69 2.21 9.26
CA ILE A 195 -3.88 1.12 8.72
C ILE A 195 -4.66 -0.20 8.85
N PRO A 196 -4.86 -0.96 7.75
CA PRO A 196 -5.53 -2.25 7.80
C PRO A 196 -4.81 -3.25 8.73
N TYR A 197 -5.55 -4.14 9.38
CA TYR A 197 -4.99 -5.09 10.37
C TYR A 197 -3.73 -5.83 9.91
N LYS A 198 -3.73 -6.37 8.68
CA LYS A 198 -2.54 -7.06 8.15
C LYS A 198 -1.32 -6.12 8.12
N ARG A 199 -1.51 -4.88 7.68
CA ARG A 199 -0.44 -3.88 7.57
C ARG A 199 0.04 -3.40 8.93
N VAL A 200 -0.85 -3.35 9.94
CA VAL A 200 -0.44 -3.12 11.34
C VAL A 200 0.46 -4.26 11.82
N GLY A 201 0.08 -5.51 11.58
CA GLY A 201 0.91 -6.68 11.90
C GLY A 201 2.28 -6.62 11.22
N ASP A 202 2.30 -6.40 9.89
CA ASP A 202 3.54 -6.27 9.10
C ASP A 202 4.45 -5.14 9.63
N MET A 203 3.85 -4.00 10.04
CA MET A 203 4.60 -2.85 10.57
C MET A 203 5.20 -3.14 11.96
N ILE A 204 4.44 -3.81 12.84
CA ILE A 204 4.96 -4.20 14.16
C ILE A 204 6.10 -5.21 13.98
N GLU A 205 5.96 -6.17 13.08
CA GLU A 205 7.02 -7.14 12.79
C GLU A 205 8.29 -6.45 12.26
N ALA A 206 8.16 -5.52 11.31
CA ALA A 206 9.30 -4.80 10.76
C ALA A 206 10.02 -3.92 11.78
N LEU A 207 9.30 -3.28 12.71
CA LEU A 207 9.87 -2.33 13.67
C LEU A 207 10.34 -2.99 14.97
N TYR A 208 9.66 -4.03 15.41
CA TYR A 208 9.87 -4.67 16.72
C TYR A 208 10.36 -6.12 16.61
N GLN A 209 10.51 -6.66 15.40
CA GLN A 209 10.88 -8.06 15.13
C GLN A 209 9.95 -9.06 15.83
N HIS A 210 8.67 -8.68 15.94
CA HIS A 210 7.67 -9.46 16.66
C HIS A 210 6.37 -9.57 15.85
N SER A 211 5.97 -10.80 15.55
CA SER A 211 4.77 -11.04 14.75
C SER A 211 3.51 -11.03 15.61
N ILE A 212 2.46 -10.36 15.11
CA ILE A 212 1.14 -10.32 15.74
C ILE A 212 0.07 -10.68 14.71
N SER A 213 -0.77 -11.65 15.05
CA SER A 213 -1.86 -12.07 14.18
C SER A 213 -2.96 -10.99 14.07
N THR A 214 -3.66 -10.97 12.94
CA THR A 214 -4.81 -10.07 12.73
C THR A 214 -5.92 -10.31 13.75
N GLY A 215 -6.15 -11.56 14.17
CA GLY A 215 -7.12 -11.89 15.22
C GLY A 215 -6.73 -11.31 16.58
N THR A 216 -5.44 -11.32 16.93
CA THR A 216 -4.95 -10.66 18.13
C THR A 216 -5.15 -9.15 18.07
N LEU A 217 -4.86 -8.52 16.92
CA LEU A 217 -5.07 -7.09 16.72
C LEU A 217 -6.56 -6.71 16.82
N ALA A 218 -7.45 -7.52 16.24
CA ALA A 218 -8.89 -7.33 16.38
C ALA A 218 -9.33 -7.41 17.86
N ASN A 219 -8.79 -8.36 18.63
CA ASN A 219 -9.06 -8.44 20.07
C ASN A 219 -8.50 -7.25 20.86
N MET A 220 -7.34 -6.70 20.46
CA MET A 220 -6.80 -5.48 21.05
C MET A 220 -7.73 -4.28 20.81
N VAL A 221 -8.22 -4.13 19.57
CA VAL A 221 -9.19 -3.10 19.20
C VAL A 221 -10.50 -3.26 19.95
N LYS A 222 -11.04 -4.48 20.03
CA LYS A 222 -12.26 -4.76 20.79
C LYS A 222 -12.14 -4.34 22.26
N ARG A 223 -11.06 -4.72 22.94
CA ARG A 223 -10.82 -4.28 24.34
C ARG A 223 -10.68 -2.77 24.46
N GLY A 224 -10.05 -2.12 23.49
CA GLY A 224 -9.95 -0.66 23.44
C GLY A 224 -11.31 0.00 23.33
N HIS A 225 -12.20 -0.56 22.49
CA HIS A 225 -13.59 -0.12 22.37
C HIS A 225 -14.35 -0.28 23.70
N GLU A 226 -14.34 -1.47 24.31
CA GLU A 226 -15.00 -1.74 25.59
C GLU A 226 -14.51 -0.79 26.71
N ALA A 227 -13.21 -0.47 26.73
CA ALA A 227 -12.64 0.44 27.72
C ALA A 227 -13.01 1.93 27.49
N LEU A 228 -13.39 2.29 26.27
CA LEU A 228 -13.72 3.68 25.88
C LEU A 228 -15.23 3.89 25.70
N GLU A 229 -16.04 2.84 25.78
CA GLU A 229 -17.50 2.90 25.65
C GLU A 229 -18.14 3.93 26.60
N PRO A 230 -17.77 4.02 27.90
CA PRO A 230 -18.34 5.03 28.79
C PRO A 230 -18.03 6.48 28.38
N ASN A 231 -17.02 6.71 27.56
CA ASN A 231 -16.70 8.06 27.07
C ASN A 231 -17.66 8.51 25.97
N MET A 232 -18.40 7.59 25.34
CA MET A 232 -19.36 7.93 24.30
C MET A 232 -20.52 8.76 24.89
N ASP A 233 -20.99 8.41 26.09
CA ASP A 233 -22.04 9.16 26.79
C ASP A 233 -21.61 10.61 27.06
N ILE A 234 -20.36 10.80 27.51
CA ILE A 234 -19.78 12.12 27.77
C ILE A 234 -19.71 12.96 26.47
N ILE A 235 -19.32 12.33 25.36
CA ILE A 235 -19.26 12.98 24.06
C ILE A 235 -20.66 13.38 23.61
N GLU A 236 -21.64 12.50 23.75
CA GLU A 236 -23.03 12.74 23.36
C GLU A 236 -23.65 13.88 24.17
N GLU A 237 -23.54 13.85 25.50
CA GLU A 237 -24.01 14.93 26.37
C GLU A 237 -23.39 16.28 26.00
N ALA A 238 -22.07 16.31 25.73
CA ALA A 238 -21.38 17.54 25.34
C ALA A 238 -21.80 18.07 23.96
N LEU A 239 -22.23 17.19 23.05
CA LEU A 239 -22.76 17.59 21.75
C LEU A 239 -24.19 18.13 21.87
N LEU A 240 -25.03 17.52 22.73
CA LEU A 240 -26.41 17.95 22.98
C LEU A 240 -26.48 19.32 23.68
N ASP A 241 -25.53 19.62 24.56
CA ASP A 241 -25.42 20.93 25.23
C ASP A 241 -24.80 22.03 24.32
N SER A 242 -24.34 21.67 23.12
CA SER A 242 -23.63 22.62 22.26
C SER A 242 -24.58 23.58 21.54
N ASN A 243 -24.26 24.88 21.56
CA ASN A 243 -25.02 25.90 20.84
C ASN A 243 -24.95 25.75 19.31
N ILE A 244 -23.87 25.16 18.80
CA ILE A 244 -23.62 24.98 17.36
C ILE A 244 -23.11 23.56 17.15
N LEU A 245 -23.88 22.80 16.40
CA LEU A 245 -23.57 21.42 16.01
C LEU A 245 -23.37 21.34 14.49
N HIS A 246 -22.29 20.72 14.06
CA HIS A 246 -22.04 20.41 12.66
C HIS A 246 -22.42 18.95 12.39
N VAL A 247 -23.27 18.73 11.39
CA VAL A 247 -23.74 17.39 11.02
C VAL A 247 -23.47 17.14 9.55
N ASP A 248 -22.96 15.95 9.24
CA ASP A 248 -22.75 15.47 7.87
C ASP A 248 -23.01 13.96 7.79
N GLU A 249 -23.12 13.41 6.58
CA GLU A 249 -23.41 12.01 6.36
C GLU A 249 -22.55 11.45 5.21
N THR A 250 -21.94 10.29 5.44
CA THR A 250 -21.15 9.61 4.41
C THR A 250 -21.55 8.16 4.25
N SER A 251 -21.73 7.70 3.01
CA SER A 251 -22.10 6.31 2.74
C SER A 251 -20.88 5.40 2.81
N LEU A 252 -21.03 4.21 3.40
CA LEU A 252 -20.04 3.15 3.36
C LEU A 252 -20.70 1.77 3.21
N ARG A 253 -19.88 0.71 3.15
CA ARG A 253 -20.39 -0.67 3.13
C ARG A 253 -20.01 -1.43 4.39
N ILE A 254 -21.02 -1.92 5.10
CA ILE A 254 -20.89 -2.81 6.25
C ILE A 254 -21.37 -4.18 5.80
N GLU A 255 -20.50 -5.19 5.85
CA GLU A 255 -20.81 -6.56 5.42
C GLU A 255 -21.44 -6.63 4.01
N GLY A 256 -20.95 -5.78 3.09
CA GLY A 256 -21.43 -5.71 1.71
C GLY A 256 -22.75 -4.95 1.51
N LYS A 257 -23.44 -4.56 2.59
CA LYS A 257 -24.66 -3.74 2.53
C LYS A 257 -24.30 -2.26 2.62
N ARG A 258 -25.01 -1.41 1.88
CA ARG A 258 -24.87 0.04 2.00
C ARG A 258 -25.38 0.49 3.36
N ALA A 259 -24.52 1.14 4.11
CA ALA A 259 -24.80 1.83 5.35
C ALA A 259 -24.39 3.29 5.18
N TRP A 260 -24.76 4.10 6.16
CA TRP A 260 -24.38 5.50 6.20
C TRP A 260 -23.86 5.81 7.60
N VAL A 261 -22.81 6.61 7.67
CA VAL A 261 -22.28 7.10 8.94
C VAL A 261 -22.64 8.56 9.06
N HIS A 262 -23.38 8.86 10.12
CA HIS A 262 -23.59 10.24 10.54
C HIS A 262 -22.40 10.69 11.37
N VAL A 263 -21.96 11.92 11.11
CA VAL A 263 -21.06 12.65 12.00
C VAL A 263 -21.82 13.78 12.65
N ALA A 264 -21.72 13.89 13.97
CA ALA A 264 -22.13 15.06 14.74
C ALA A 264 -20.90 15.57 15.48
N CYS A 265 -20.53 16.83 15.27
CA CYS A 265 -19.31 17.36 15.87
C CYS A 265 -19.34 18.84 16.22
N THR A 266 -18.47 19.19 17.15
CA THR A 266 -18.07 20.55 17.50
C THR A 266 -16.57 20.71 17.21
N SER A 267 -15.98 21.83 17.61
CA SER A 267 -14.51 22.01 17.55
C SER A 267 -13.73 21.06 18.48
N LYS A 268 -14.39 20.42 19.46
CA LYS A 268 -13.75 19.58 20.48
C LYS A 268 -14.16 18.11 20.43
N TYR A 269 -15.42 17.85 20.09
CA TYR A 269 -16.02 16.52 20.19
C TYR A 269 -16.55 16.06 18.83
N THR A 270 -16.38 14.78 18.54
CA THR A 270 -16.87 14.15 17.30
C THR A 270 -17.51 12.82 17.67
N TYR A 271 -18.77 12.65 17.25
CA TYR A 271 -19.52 11.41 17.37
C TYR A 271 -19.77 10.85 15.97
N LEU A 272 -19.44 9.56 15.77
CA LEU A 272 -19.61 8.85 14.51
C LEU A 272 -20.46 7.61 14.76
N ALA A 273 -21.63 7.53 14.12
CA ALA A 273 -22.51 6.37 14.23
C ALA A 273 -22.94 5.83 12.86
N PRO A 274 -22.66 4.55 12.57
CA PRO A 274 -23.22 3.89 11.41
C PRO A 274 -24.69 3.54 11.63
N HIS A 275 -25.52 3.77 10.63
CA HIS A 275 -26.91 3.33 10.60
C HIS A 275 -27.21 2.55 9.31
N ALA A 276 -28.04 1.52 9.43
CA ALA A 276 -28.53 0.75 8.30
C ALA A 276 -29.87 1.31 7.81
N PHE A 277 -30.03 1.48 6.51
CA PHE A 277 -31.31 1.89 5.92
C PHE A 277 -32.29 0.71 5.84
N PRO A 278 -33.62 0.89 6.03
CA PRO A 278 -34.36 2.15 6.16
C PRO A 278 -34.69 2.57 7.61
N TRP A 279 -34.83 3.88 7.79
CA TRP A 279 -35.30 4.54 9.01
C TRP A 279 -36.56 3.86 9.57
N LYS A 280 -36.53 3.47 10.85
CA LYS A 280 -37.75 3.24 11.63
C LYS A 280 -38.04 4.51 12.42
N GLU A 281 -39.28 4.96 12.42
CA GLU A 281 -39.75 6.15 13.16
C GLU A 281 -39.53 6.07 14.69
N SER A 282 -39.13 4.91 15.22
CA SER A 282 -38.83 4.69 16.64
C SER A 282 -37.50 5.28 17.11
N ASP A 283 -36.64 5.71 16.20
CA ASP A 283 -35.25 6.10 16.50
C ASP A 283 -35.04 7.62 16.43
N ARG A 284 -36.12 8.41 16.63
CA ARG A 284 -36.10 9.87 16.76
C ARG A 284 -36.29 10.32 18.19
#